data_AF-A0A7Y3E0M1-F1
#
_entry.id   AF-A0A7Y3E0M1-F1
#
_cell.length_a   1.000
_cell.length_b   1.000
_cell.length_c   1.000
_cell.angle_alpha   90.00
_cell.angle_beta   90.00
_cell.angle_gamma   90.00
#
_symmetry.space_group_name_H-M   'P 1'
#
loop_
_entity.id
_entity.type
_entity.pdbx_description
1 polymer ?
#
loop_
_entity_poly.entity_id
_entity_poly.type
_entity_poly.pdbx_seq_one_letter_code
_entity_poly.pdbx_strand_id
1 'polypeptide(L)'
;MKSIIKITALCTLILVASCKEETNSNEKLMTNNVLLQEWTGPYEGVPAFDKMTVEDVQEAVEKGMELNLAEIDEIANNPEPATFENTIVAMESSGKELDRVFAYYGIMASNVSTPEFRDVQAELAPKLSEFNSKITQNEKLFQRVKAVYDASQKDPLDPQAQRVVELTYKGFEMNGANLDAEKKKRYAEINKELSTLYTKFANNVLHDEENYVTYLNEDQLGGLSDAFIKSAAKIATDKGEEGKYAITNTRSSMDPFLTYSTNRELRKQVWTNYYSRGDNGDEYDNNEIIAEILKLRKERVGLLGYDNYAEWRLQDRMAKTPENAMDLMLKVWPAAVARVKEEVADMQAVANELGDNITIEPWDYRYYAEKVRKKKYDLDSDEVKQYLQLDKLTDAMFFVAGELFNYKFTPVEDGTVPVFYEDVKVWEVTDKDSGKHIGLWYLDPFARQGKRSGAWATTYRSYTSFEGETNVLASNNSNFVKPAPGEAVLVSWDDATTFFHEF
;
A
#
# COMPACT_ATOMS: atom_id res chain seq x y z
N MET A 1 -45.13 -64.79 -65.99
CA MET A 1 -46.60 -64.70 -66.19
C MET A 1 -47.23 -64.59 -64.80
N LYS A 2 -48.20 -63.68 -64.63
CA LYS A 2 -48.94 -63.25 -63.42
C LYS A 2 -49.26 -64.41 -62.43
N SER A 3 -49.38 -64.26 -61.10
CA SER A 3 -50.26 -63.33 -60.37
C SER A 3 -50.16 -63.53 -58.82
N ILE A 4 -50.04 -62.41 -58.08
CA ILE A 4 -50.85 -61.91 -56.93
C ILE A 4 -50.93 -62.66 -55.56
N ILE A 5 -50.80 -61.86 -54.48
CA ILE A 5 -51.57 -61.77 -53.19
C ILE A 5 -50.61 -61.79 -51.96
N LYS A 6 -50.16 -60.62 -51.47
CA LYS A 6 -50.64 -59.82 -50.30
C LYS A 6 -50.58 -60.55 -48.92
N ILE A 7 -49.82 -59.99 -47.97
CA ILE A 7 -50.27 -59.34 -46.71
C ILE A 7 -49.07 -59.12 -45.75
N THR A 8 -48.90 -57.84 -45.41
CA THR A 8 -48.39 -57.13 -44.23
C THR A 8 -47.84 -57.92 -43.01
N ALA A 9 -46.64 -57.54 -42.56
CA ALA A 9 -46.29 -57.47 -41.13
C ALA A 9 -45.18 -56.44 -40.88
N LEU A 10 -45.41 -55.63 -39.85
CA LEU A 10 -44.72 -54.44 -39.39
C LEU A 10 -43.41 -54.82 -38.67
N CYS A 11 -42.28 -54.14 -38.95
CA CYS A 11 -41.07 -54.21 -38.14
C CYS A 11 -40.52 -52.80 -37.89
N THR A 12 -40.45 -52.47 -36.61
CA THR A 12 -39.99 -51.23 -35.99
C THR A 12 -38.49 -51.05 -36.19
N LEU A 13 -38.06 -49.95 -36.79
CA LEU A 13 -36.66 -49.52 -36.81
C LEU A 13 -36.48 -48.41 -35.77
N ILE A 14 -35.65 -48.67 -34.75
CA ILE A 14 -35.16 -47.66 -33.81
C ILE A 14 -33.96 -46.98 -34.46
N LEU A 15 -34.11 -45.71 -34.83
CA LEU A 15 -33.03 -44.82 -35.27
C LEU A 15 -32.49 -44.07 -34.06
N VAL A 16 -31.28 -44.39 -33.65
CA VAL A 16 -30.52 -43.61 -32.65
C VAL A 16 -29.97 -42.37 -33.37
N ALA A 17 -30.54 -41.21 -33.08
CA ALA A 17 -30.00 -39.93 -33.51
C ALA A 17 -28.80 -39.59 -32.62
N SER A 18 -27.62 -39.55 -33.22
CA SER A 18 -26.40 -39.05 -32.59
C SER A 18 -26.38 -37.52 -32.73
N CYS A 19 -26.68 -36.80 -31.63
CA CYS A 19 -26.43 -35.38 -31.54
C CYS A 19 -24.93 -35.17 -31.26
N LYS A 20 -24.21 -34.61 -32.24
CA LYS A 20 -22.92 -33.96 -32.02
C LYS A 20 -23.20 -32.62 -31.34
N GLU A 21 -22.83 -32.50 -30.07
CA GLU A 21 -22.58 -31.19 -29.47
C GLU A 21 -21.23 -30.69 -29.99
N GLU A 22 -21.27 -29.62 -30.78
CA GLU A 22 -20.11 -28.78 -31.04
C GLU A 22 -19.72 -28.14 -29.71
N THR A 23 -18.61 -28.60 -29.14
CA THR A 23 -17.98 -28.01 -27.97
C THR A 23 -17.33 -26.71 -28.42
N ASN A 24 -18.02 -25.59 -28.17
CA ASN A 24 -17.46 -24.26 -28.29
C ASN A 24 -16.44 -24.07 -27.16
N SER A 25 -15.21 -24.48 -27.40
CA SER A 25 -14.07 -24.22 -26.51
C SER A 25 -13.66 -22.75 -26.62
N ASN A 26 -14.38 -21.85 -25.95
CA ASN A 26 -13.91 -20.49 -25.59
C ASN A 26 -14.89 -19.69 -24.70
N GLU A 27 -15.65 -20.33 -23.81
CA GLU A 27 -16.25 -19.59 -22.69
C GLU A 27 -15.26 -19.55 -21.53
N LYS A 28 -14.39 -18.55 -21.53
CA LYS A 28 -13.74 -18.06 -20.32
C LYS A 28 -14.89 -17.78 -19.34
N LEU A 29 -14.98 -18.52 -18.23
CA LEU A 29 -16.01 -18.35 -17.20
C LEU A 29 -16.08 -16.86 -16.82
N MET A 30 -17.02 -16.12 -17.39
CA MET A 30 -17.23 -14.71 -17.09
C MET A 30 -17.74 -14.64 -15.66
N THR A 31 -16.84 -14.36 -14.72
CA THR A 31 -17.19 -14.16 -13.32
C THR A 31 -18.03 -12.90 -13.23
N ASN A 32 -19.24 -12.94 -12.67
CA ASN A 32 -20.09 -11.73 -12.56
C ASN A 32 -19.54 -10.69 -11.56
N ASN A 33 -18.51 -11.04 -10.78
CA ASN A 33 -17.88 -10.17 -9.82
C ASN A 33 -17.10 -9.04 -10.53
N VAL A 34 -17.47 -7.79 -10.22
CA VAL A 34 -16.93 -6.57 -10.86
C VAL A 34 -15.43 -6.39 -10.63
N LEU A 35 -14.89 -6.89 -9.51
CA LEU A 35 -13.48 -6.71 -9.13
C LEU A 35 -12.52 -7.50 -10.03
N LEU A 36 -13.01 -8.56 -10.68
CA LEU A 36 -12.26 -9.40 -11.61
C LEU A 36 -12.31 -8.89 -13.06
N GLN A 37 -13.27 -8.02 -13.39
CA GLN A 37 -13.52 -7.61 -14.77
C GLN A 37 -12.41 -6.70 -15.29
N GLU A 38 -12.15 -6.80 -16.60
CA GLU A 38 -11.30 -5.83 -17.29
C GLU A 38 -11.87 -4.42 -17.12
N TRP A 39 -10.97 -3.46 -16.92
CA TRP A 39 -11.36 -2.07 -16.80
C TRP A 39 -11.73 -1.54 -18.17
N THR A 40 -12.88 -0.89 -18.26
CA THR A 40 -13.44 -0.37 -19.51
C THR A 40 -13.76 1.12 -19.37
N GLY A 41 -14.04 1.79 -20.49
CA GLY A 41 -14.34 3.22 -20.51
C GLY A 41 -13.18 4.10 -20.98
N PRO A 42 -13.19 5.40 -20.67
CA PRO A 42 -12.15 6.34 -21.12
C PRO A 42 -10.78 5.98 -20.53
N TYR A 43 -9.72 6.61 -21.04
CA TYR A 43 -8.35 6.46 -20.54
C TYR A 43 -7.86 5.01 -20.52
N GLU A 44 -8.15 4.25 -21.59
CA GLU A 44 -7.80 2.81 -21.70
C GLU A 44 -8.47 1.95 -20.61
N GLY A 45 -9.58 2.43 -20.04
CA GLY A 45 -10.31 1.79 -18.95
C GLY A 45 -9.87 2.27 -17.57
N VAL A 46 -10.84 2.39 -16.67
CA VAL A 46 -10.63 2.81 -15.27
C VAL A 46 -11.27 1.82 -14.29
N PRO A 47 -10.71 1.64 -13.08
CA PRO A 47 -11.32 0.79 -12.06
C PRO A 47 -12.71 1.30 -11.64
N ALA A 48 -13.63 0.38 -11.39
CA ALA A 48 -14.98 0.69 -10.92
C ALA A 48 -15.00 0.93 -9.39
N PHE A 49 -14.22 1.90 -8.92
CA PHE A 49 -14.07 2.18 -7.48
C PHE A 49 -15.38 2.57 -6.79
N ASP A 50 -16.35 3.10 -7.54
CA ASP A 50 -17.69 3.43 -7.08
C ASP A 50 -18.59 2.21 -6.86
N LYS A 51 -18.18 1.03 -7.35
CA LYS A 51 -18.94 -0.23 -7.28
C LYS A 51 -18.28 -1.29 -6.41
N MET A 52 -17.13 -0.99 -5.81
CA MET A 52 -16.44 -1.96 -4.97
C MET A 52 -17.20 -2.15 -3.64
N THR A 53 -17.41 -3.40 -3.24
CA THR A 53 -18.06 -3.76 -1.97
C THR A 53 -17.19 -4.75 -1.21
N VAL A 54 -17.27 -4.76 0.12
CA VAL A 54 -16.47 -5.66 0.96
C VAL A 54 -16.88 -7.12 0.71
N GLU A 55 -18.18 -7.33 0.47
CA GLU A 55 -18.79 -8.64 0.21
C GLU A 55 -18.21 -9.32 -1.04
N ASP A 56 -17.86 -8.55 -2.06
CA ASP A 56 -17.31 -9.07 -3.31
C ASP A 56 -15.83 -9.48 -3.19
N VAL A 57 -15.09 -8.99 -2.19
CA VAL A 57 -13.63 -9.13 -2.11
C VAL A 57 -13.19 -10.57 -1.96
N GLN A 58 -13.80 -11.30 -1.02
CA GLN A 58 -13.35 -12.66 -0.71
C GLN A 58 -13.50 -13.59 -1.91
N GLU A 59 -14.68 -13.58 -2.54
CA GLU A 59 -14.93 -14.36 -3.76
C GLU A 59 -13.97 -13.95 -4.87
N ALA A 60 -13.76 -12.65 -5.08
CA ALA A 60 -12.87 -12.15 -6.12
C ALA A 60 -11.42 -12.59 -5.93
N VAL A 61 -10.89 -12.49 -4.69
CA VAL A 61 -9.52 -12.90 -4.38
C VAL A 61 -9.36 -14.41 -4.55
N GLU A 62 -10.29 -15.20 -4.02
CA GLU A 62 -10.25 -16.67 -4.14
C GLU A 62 -10.32 -17.12 -5.60
N LYS A 63 -11.21 -16.51 -6.38
CA LYS A 63 -11.34 -16.84 -7.80
C LYS A 63 -10.14 -16.36 -8.62
N GLY A 64 -9.60 -15.17 -8.34
CA GLY A 64 -8.38 -14.68 -8.97
C GLY A 64 -7.18 -15.59 -8.69
N MET A 65 -7.04 -16.08 -7.45
CA MET A 65 -6.02 -17.08 -7.10
C MET A 65 -6.19 -18.39 -7.87
N GLU A 66 -7.43 -18.89 -8.00
CA GLU A 66 -7.73 -20.11 -8.76
C GLU A 66 -7.32 -19.96 -10.23
N LEU A 67 -7.72 -18.85 -10.87
CA LEU A 67 -7.39 -18.57 -12.27
C LEU A 67 -5.88 -18.45 -12.47
N ASN A 68 -5.19 -17.72 -11.60
CA ASN A 68 -3.74 -17.58 -11.73
C ASN A 68 -3.01 -18.91 -11.51
N LEU A 69 -3.42 -19.73 -10.55
CA LEU A 69 -2.84 -21.06 -10.37
C LEU A 69 -3.02 -21.95 -11.62
N ALA A 70 -4.16 -21.85 -12.31
CA ALA A 70 -4.37 -22.58 -13.56
C ALA A 70 -3.39 -22.14 -14.67
N GLU A 71 -3.19 -20.84 -14.85
CA GLU A 71 -2.21 -20.29 -15.81
C GLU A 71 -0.78 -20.74 -15.46
N ILE A 72 -0.42 -20.67 -14.17
CA ILE A 72 0.88 -21.13 -13.68
C ILE A 72 1.08 -22.63 -13.91
N ASP A 73 0.04 -23.44 -13.73
CA ASP A 73 0.09 -24.87 -14.00
C ASP A 73 0.25 -25.17 -15.49
N GLU A 74 -0.36 -24.40 -16.39
CA GLU A 74 -0.13 -24.51 -17.84
C GLU A 74 1.34 -24.22 -18.19
N ILE A 75 1.92 -23.17 -17.62
CA ILE A 75 3.34 -22.81 -17.83
C ILE A 75 4.25 -23.92 -17.29
N ALA A 76 4.00 -24.38 -16.06
CA ALA A 76 4.80 -25.42 -15.39
C ALA A 76 4.77 -26.76 -16.13
N ASN A 77 3.66 -27.08 -16.82
CA ASN A 77 3.46 -28.35 -17.51
C ASN A 77 3.62 -28.26 -19.05
N ASN A 78 4.05 -27.13 -19.59
CA ASN A 78 4.32 -27.00 -21.02
C ASN A 78 5.38 -28.04 -21.46
N PRO A 79 5.10 -28.93 -22.43
CA PRO A 79 6.00 -30.02 -22.81
C PRO A 79 7.22 -29.54 -23.61
N GLU A 80 7.17 -28.34 -24.18
CA GLU A 80 8.28 -27.77 -24.93
C GLU A 80 9.43 -27.37 -23.97
N PRO A 81 10.70 -27.45 -24.44
CA PRO A 81 11.84 -26.95 -23.69
C PRO A 81 11.61 -25.51 -23.23
N ALA A 82 12.04 -25.19 -22.00
CA ALA A 82 11.85 -23.87 -21.43
C ALA A 82 12.62 -22.80 -22.23
N THR A 83 11.92 -21.76 -22.65
CA THR A 83 12.46 -20.56 -23.30
C THR A 83 12.04 -19.32 -22.50
N PHE A 84 12.64 -18.18 -22.81
CA PHE A 84 12.23 -16.90 -22.23
C PHE A 84 10.74 -16.63 -22.45
N GLU A 85 10.23 -16.90 -23.66
CA GLU A 85 8.86 -16.64 -24.08
C GLU A 85 7.85 -17.57 -23.38
N ASN A 86 8.10 -18.88 -23.36
CA ASN A 86 7.14 -19.85 -22.84
C ASN A 86 7.22 -20.05 -21.32
N THR A 87 8.07 -19.28 -20.63
CA THR A 87 8.28 -19.38 -19.19
C THR A 87 8.24 -18.00 -18.55
N ILE A 88 9.19 -17.10 -18.86
CA ILE A 88 9.31 -15.83 -18.15
C ILE A 88 8.25 -14.84 -18.64
N VAL A 89 8.15 -14.64 -19.96
CA VAL A 89 7.07 -13.84 -20.58
C VAL A 89 5.70 -14.39 -20.20
N ALA A 90 5.51 -15.72 -20.30
CA ALA A 90 4.24 -16.33 -19.92
C ALA A 90 3.86 -16.09 -18.45
N MET A 91 4.84 -16.11 -17.53
CA MET A 91 4.61 -15.77 -16.12
C MET A 91 4.24 -14.29 -15.92
N GLU A 92 4.96 -13.37 -16.59
CA GLU A 92 4.64 -11.93 -16.54
C GLU A 92 3.25 -11.61 -17.13
N SER A 93 2.76 -12.41 -18.07
CA SER A 93 1.41 -12.30 -18.63
C SER A 93 0.30 -12.91 -17.75
N SER A 94 0.64 -13.69 -16.72
CA SER A 94 -0.33 -14.39 -15.87
C SER A 94 -0.88 -13.51 -14.75
N GLY A 95 -2.06 -13.84 -14.23
CA GLY A 95 -2.59 -13.25 -12.98
C GLY A 95 -3.33 -11.94 -13.15
N LYS A 96 -3.64 -11.53 -14.39
CA LYS A 96 -4.28 -10.24 -14.70
C LYS A 96 -5.58 -9.99 -13.93
N GLU A 97 -6.41 -11.02 -13.77
CA GLU A 97 -7.64 -10.96 -12.98
C GLU A 97 -7.34 -10.65 -11.51
N LEU A 98 -6.36 -11.35 -10.93
CA LEU A 98 -5.97 -11.19 -9.54
C LEU A 98 -5.33 -9.81 -9.30
N ASP A 99 -4.50 -9.34 -10.23
CA ASP A 99 -3.90 -7.99 -10.17
C ASP A 99 -4.97 -6.90 -10.11
N ARG A 100 -6.04 -7.02 -10.91
CA ARG A 100 -7.18 -6.08 -10.86
C ARG A 100 -7.87 -6.12 -9.51
N VAL A 101 -8.10 -7.31 -8.95
CA VAL A 101 -8.70 -7.46 -7.60
C VAL A 101 -7.83 -6.77 -6.55
N PHE A 102 -6.51 -6.90 -6.65
CA PHE A 102 -5.58 -6.29 -5.70
C PHE A 102 -5.56 -4.76 -5.72
N ALA A 103 -5.92 -4.13 -6.85
CA ALA A 103 -6.12 -2.67 -6.88
C ALA A 103 -7.26 -2.24 -5.94
N TYR A 104 -8.37 -2.99 -5.89
CA TYR A 104 -9.49 -2.72 -4.99
C TYR A 104 -9.18 -3.12 -3.54
N TYR A 105 -8.62 -4.32 -3.35
CA TYR A 105 -8.22 -4.80 -2.02
C TYR A 105 -7.25 -3.84 -1.33
N GLY A 106 -6.27 -3.29 -2.08
CA GLY A 106 -5.31 -2.33 -1.56
C GLY A 106 -5.95 -1.03 -1.08
N ILE A 107 -6.95 -0.51 -1.81
CA ILE A 107 -7.71 0.68 -1.41
C ILE A 107 -8.55 0.39 -0.16
N MET A 108 -9.25 -0.73 -0.11
CA MET A 108 -10.01 -1.10 1.10
C MET A 108 -9.09 -1.31 2.30
N ALA A 109 -7.88 -1.83 2.10
CA ALA A 109 -6.92 -2.01 3.19
C ALA A 109 -6.30 -0.71 3.70
N SER A 110 -6.14 0.32 2.86
CA SER A 110 -5.32 1.50 3.18
C SER A 110 -6.04 2.84 3.17
N ASN A 111 -7.11 2.98 2.38
CA ASN A 111 -7.85 4.23 2.19
C ASN A 111 -9.23 4.22 2.84
N VAL A 112 -9.90 3.07 2.90
CA VAL A 112 -11.31 2.95 3.35
C VAL A 112 -11.55 1.68 4.19
N SER A 113 -10.62 1.34 5.08
CA SER A 113 -10.68 0.12 5.90
C SER A 113 -11.82 0.16 6.92
N THR A 114 -12.75 -0.76 6.79
CA THR A 114 -13.83 -0.99 7.77
C THR A 114 -13.57 -2.23 8.62
N PRO A 115 -14.23 -2.38 9.80
CA PRO A 115 -14.16 -3.61 10.59
C PRO A 115 -14.49 -4.87 9.78
N GLU A 116 -15.53 -4.81 8.94
CA GLU A 116 -15.95 -5.93 8.09
C GLU A 116 -14.86 -6.32 7.10
N PHE A 117 -14.17 -5.33 6.50
CA PHE A 117 -13.03 -5.62 5.63
C PHE A 117 -11.86 -6.22 6.39
N ARG A 118 -11.60 -5.79 7.64
CA ARG A 118 -10.50 -6.34 8.46
C ARG A 118 -10.73 -7.82 8.79
N ASP A 119 -11.99 -8.23 8.98
CA ASP A 119 -12.35 -9.65 9.16
C ASP A 119 -12.06 -10.46 7.89
N VAL A 120 -12.52 -9.96 6.72
CA VAL A 120 -12.19 -10.56 5.42
C VAL A 120 -10.67 -10.63 5.20
N GLN A 121 -9.95 -9.58 5.58
CA GLN A 121 -8.49 -9.50 5.48
C GLN A 121 -7.81 -10.59 6.32
N ALA A 122 -8.29 -10.81 7.55
CA ALA A 122 -7.78 -11.83 8.45
C ALA A 122 -8.02 -13.24 7.93
N GLU A 123 -9.15 -13.50 7.27
CA GLU A 123 -9.43 -14.78 6.62
C GLU A 123 -8.59 -15.01 5.36
N LEU A 124 -8.37 -13.96 4.55
CA LEU A 124 -7.64 -14.05 3.29
C LEU A 124 -6.13 -14.12 3.47
N ALA A 125 -5.55 -13.47 4.48
CA ALA A 125 -4.11 -13.44 4.72
C ALA A 125 -3.42 -14.83 4.68
N PRO A 126 -3.89 -15.85 5.43
CA PRO A 126 -3.30 -17.19 5.36
C PRO A 126 -3.52 -17.88 3.99
N LYS A 127 -4.64 -17.64 3.31
CA LYS A 127 -4.94 -18.22 1.98
C LYS A 127 -4.01 -17.65 0.91
N LEU A 128 -3.79 -16.33 0.93
CA LEU A 128 -2.83 -15.64 0.08
C LEU A 128 -1.39 -16.14 0.30
N SER A 129 -1.00 -16.38 1.56
CA SER A 129 0.30 -16.95 1.87
C SER A 129 0.46 -18.37 1.30
N GLU A 130 -0.58 -19.21 1.39
CA GLU A 130 -0.57 -20.54 0.81
C GLU A 130 -0.50 -20.51 -0.72
N PHE A 131 -1.29 -19.64 -1.36
CA PHE A 131 -1.26 -19.40 -2.80
C PHE A 131 0.15 -19.02 -3.30
N ASN A 132 0.79 -18.04 -2.66
CA ASN A 132 2.17 -17.65 -3.00
C ASN A 132 3.16 -18.81 -2.81
N SER A 133 2.96 -19.65 -1.78
CA SER A 133 3.78 -20.83 -1.55
C SER A 133 3.60 -21.88 -2.64
N LYS A 134 2.36 -22.08 -3.15
CA LYS A 134 2.07 -22.98 -4.27
C LYS A 134 2.83 -22.60 -5.54
N ILE A 135 2.98 -21.30 -5.82
CA ILE A 135 3.75 -20.82 -6.99
C ILE A 135 5.25 -20.97 -6.75
N THR A 136 5.77 -20.36 -5.68
CA THR A 136 7.22 -20.29 -5.41
C THR A 136 7.85 -21.66 -5.13
N GLN A 137 7.08 -22.62 -4.60
CA GLN A 137 7.56 -23.98 -4.32
C GLN A 137 7.21 -24.99 -5.42
N ASN A 138 6.55 -24.57 -6.51
CA ASN A 138 6.26 -25.43 -7.66
C ASN A 138 7.58 -25.86 -8.33
N GLU A 139 7.97 -27.12 -8.11
CA GLU A 139 9.23 -27.66 -8.60
C GLU A 139 9.31 -27.60 -10.12
N LYS A 140 8.25 -27.95 -10.84
CA LYS A 140 8.25 -27.94 -12.31
C LYS A 140 8.45 -26.52 -12.84
N LEU A 141 7.71 -25.56 -12.30
CA LEU A 141 7.85 -24.15 -12.66
C LEU A 141 9.26 -23.65 -12.40
N PHE A 142 9.79 -23.91 -11.21
CA PHE A 142 11.13 -23.46 -10.83
C PHE A 142 12.21 -24.08 -11.73
N GLN A 143 12.11 -25.36 -12.09
CA GLN A 143 13.06 -25.98 -13.02
C GLN A 143 13.03 -25.31 -14.41
N ARG A 144 11.85 -24.87 -14.89
CA ARG A 144 11.74 -24.09 -16.14
C ARG A 144 12.42 -22.73 -16.00
N VAL A 145 12.11 -21.98 -14.94
CA VAL A 145 12.76 -20.67 -14.66
C VAL A 145 14.28 -20.83 -14.56
N LYS A 146 14.75 -21.86 -13.84
CA LYS A 146 16.16 -22.17 -13.69
C LYS A 146 16.82 -22.50 -15.02
N ALA A 147 16.17 -23.27 -15.89
CA ALA A 147 16.71 -23.61 -17.20
C ALA A 147 16.93 -22.35 -18.06
N VAL A 148 15.97 -21.42 -18.06
CA VAL A 148 16.10 -20.13 -18.77
C VAL A 148 17.21 -19.28 -18.15
N TYR A 149 17.26 -19.21 -16.82
CA TYR A 149 18.34 -18.49 -16.11
C TYR A 149 19.72 -19.05 -16.45
N ASP A 150 19.94 -20.36 -16.32
CA ASP A 150 21.23 -21.02 -16.61
C ASP A 150 21.64 -20.85 -18.09
N ALA A 151 20.67 -20.82 -19.01
CA ALA A 151 20.91 -20.53 -20.42
C ALA A 151 21.36 -19.07 -20.62
N SER A 152 20.68 -18.10 -19.98
CA SER A 152 21.03 -16.68 -20.04
C SER A 152 22.43 -16.36 -19.50
N GLN A 153 22.97 -17.18 -18.58
CA GLN A 153 24.33 -17.01 -18.08
C GLN A 153 25.41 -17.42 -19.12
N LYS A 154 25.04 -18.20 -20.13
CA LYS A 154 25.94 -18.65 -21.21
C LYS A 154 25.77 -17.84 -22.47
N ASP A 155 24.52 -17.53 -22.80
CA ASP A 155 24.11 -16.72 -23.94
C ASP A 155 23.20 -15.59 -23.43
N PRO A 156 23.77 -14.42 -23.07
CA PRO A 156 23.03 -13.33 -22.46
C PRO A 156 21.88 -12.83 -23.35
N LEU A 157 20.74 -12.57 -22.70
CA LEU A 157 19.59 -11.94 -23.35
C LEU A 157 19.81 -10.42 -23.48
N ASP A 158 18.91 -9.76 -24.20
CA ASP A 158 18.86 -8.29 -24.20
C ASP A 158 18.70 -7.75 -22.77
N PRO A 159 19.27 -6.56 -22.44
CA PRO A 159 19.45 -6.12 -21.05
C PRO A 159 18.19 -6.14 -20.17
N GLN A 160 17.02 -5.80 -20.73
CA GLN A 160 15.75 -5.83 -20.00
C GLN A 160 15.30 -7.26 -19.73
N ALA A 161 15.32 -8.13 -20.74
CA ALA A 161 15.00 -9.54 -20.60
C ALA A 161 15.94 -10.23 -19.62
N GLN A 162 17.25 -9.99 -19.74
CA GLN A 162 18.28 -10.48 -18.82
C GLN A 162 17.95 -10.11 -17.38
N ARG A 163 17.58 -8.84 -17.15
CA ARG A 163 17.25 -8.35 -15.82
C ARG A 163 15.99 -9.00 -15.25
N VAL A 164 14.95 -9.20 -16.06
CA VAL A 164 13.72 -9.89 -15.64
C VAL A 164 14.05 -11.32 -15.24
N VAL A 165 14.78 -12.09 -16.06
CA VAL A 165 15.17 -13.48 -15.75
C VAL A 165 15.94 -13.57 -14.43
N GLU A 166 16.91 -12.68 -14.21
CA GLU A 166 17.68 -12.62 -12.96
C GLU A 166 16.79 -12.36 -11.75
N LEU A 167 15.87 -11.40 -11.85
CA LEU A 167 14.94 -11.07 -10.77
C LEU A 167 13.95 -12.19 -10.49
N THR A 168 13.38 -12.81 -11.53
CA THR A 168 12.48 -13.95 -11.40
C THR A 168 13.20 -15.12 -10.73
N TYR A 169 14.36 -15.54 -11.22
CA TYR A 169 15.14 -16.63 -10.61
C TYR A 169 15.51 -16.31 -9.14
N LYS A 170 16.02 -15.09 -8.88
CA LYS A 170 16.39 -14.67 -7.53
C LYS A 170 15.19 -14.65 -6.59
N GLY A 171 14.01 -14.24 -7.09
CA GLY A 171 12.75 -14.29 -6.36
C GLY A 171 12.38 -15.70 -5.90
N PHE A 172 12.48 -16.69 -6.78
CA PHE A 172 12.26 -18.10 -6.41
C PHE A 172 13.30 -18.61 -5.41
N GLU A 173 14.59 -18.34 -5.66
CA GLU A 173 15.68 -18.77 -4.79
C GLU A 173 15.52 -18.20 -3.37
N MET A 174 15.30 -16.88 -3.26
CA MET A 174 15.13 -16.20 -1.97
C MET A 174 13.88 -16.65 -1.22
N ASN A 175 12.90 -17.24 -1.91
CA ASN A 175 11.67 -17.77 -1.34
C ASN A 175 11.65 -19.30 -1.19
N GLY A 176 12.82 -19.95 -1.24
CA GLY A 176 12.96 -21.34 -0.84
C GLY A 176 12.61 -22.35 -1.94
N ALA A 177 12.61 -21.97 -3.21
CA ALA A 177 12.40 -22.89 -4.32
C ALA A 177 13.43 -24.05 -4.35
N ASN A 178 14.65 -23.82 -3.87
CA ASN A 178 15.74 -24.79 -3.77
C ASN A 178 15.70 -25.69 -2.52
N LEU A 179 14.74 -25.49 -1.60
CA LEU A 179 14.65 -26.28 -0.38
C LEU A 179 14.21 -27.72 -0.67
N ASP A 180 14.63 -28.65 0.18
CA ASP A 180 14.07 -30.00 0.19
C ASP A 180 12.60 -30.01 0.64
N ALA A 181 11.89 -31.12 0.44
CA ALA A 181 10.45 -31.20 0.68
C ALA A 181 10.05 -30.91 2.14
N GLU A 182 10.88 -31.31 3.12
CA GLU A 182 10.62 -31.08 4.54
C GLU A 182 10.76 -29.59 4.88
N LYS A 183 11.86 -28.98 4.43
CA LYS A 183 12.09 -27.54 4.63
C LYS A 183 11.09 -26.67 3.87
N LYS A 184 10.68 -27.05 2.65
CA LYS A 184 9.62 -26.36 1.90
C LYS A 184 8.32 -26.31 2.70
N LYS A 185 7.91 -27.45 3.28
CA LYS A 185 6.72 -27.53 4.13
C LYS A 185 6.82 -26.59 5.34
N ARG A 186 7.92 -26.65 6.10
CA ARG A 186 8.08 -25.76 7.27
C ARG A 186 8.17 -24.30 6.87
N TYR A 187 8.82 -23.98 5.76
CA TYR A 187 8.90 -22.62 5.22
C TYR A 187 7.50 -22.06 4.90
N ALA A 188 6.63 -22.88 4.28
CA ALA A 188 5.26 -22.50 3.97
C ALA A 188 4.40 -22.29 5.24
N GLU A 189 4.54 -23.17 6.23
CA GLU A 189 3.90 -23.03 7.55
C GLU A 189 4.30 -21.70 8.22
N ILE A 190 5.60 -21.39 8.25
CA ILE A 190 6.10 -20.14 8.82
C ILE A 190 5.55 -18.91 8.07
N ASN A 191 5.49 -18.93 6.74
CA ASN A 191 4.93 -17.81 5.98
C ASN A 191 3.44 -17.59 6.30
N LYS A 192 2.68 -18.68 6.47
CA LYS A 192 1.27 -18.61 6.86
C LYS A 192 1.14 -17.99 8.25
N GLU A 193 1.90 -18.45 9.23
CA GLU A 193 1.92 -17.87 10.58
C GLU A 193 2.31 -16.39 10.57
N LEU A 194 3.36 -16.03 9.82
CA LEU A 194 3.81 -14.64 9.66
C LEU A 194 2.74 -13.75 9.02
N SER A 195 2.01 -14.23 8.00
CA SER A 195 0.95 -13.45 7.35
C SER A 195 -0.16 -13.07 8.33
N THR A 196 -0.58 -14.01 9.19
CA THR A 196 -1.57 -13.75 10.24
C THR A 196 -1.06 -12.73 11.25
N LEU A 197 0.21 -12.87 11.69
CA LEU A 197 0.82 -11.96 12.65
C LEU A 197 0.99 -10.54 12.08
N TYR A 198 1.36 -10.38 10.82
CA TYR A 198 1.47 -9.06 10.19
C TYR A 198 0.12 -8.36 10.07
N THR A 199 -0.93 -9.09 9.67
CA THR A 199 -2.30 -8.53 9.62
C THR A 199 -2.75 -8.12 11.01
N LYS A 200 -2.55 -8.96 12.03
CA LYS A 200 -2.88 -8.63 13.43
C LYS A 200 -2.12 -7.39 13.91
N PHE A 201 -0.81 -7.33 13.67
CA PHE A 201 0.02 -6.18 14.04
C PHE A 201 -0.52 -4.87 13.44
N ALA A 202 -0.82 -4.86 12.14
CA ALA A 202 -1.32 -3.68 11.45
C ALA A 202 -2.70 -3.26 11.97
N ASN A 203 -3.61 -4.20 12.19
CA ASN A 203 -4.95 -3.94 12.72
C ASN A 203 -4.90 -3.39 14.15
N ASN A 204 -3.99 -3.89 14.99
CA ASN A 204 -3.77 -3.39 16.35
C ASN A 204 -3.30 -1.93 16.35
N VAL A 205 -2.35 -1.56 15.49
CA VAL A 205 -1.89 -0.17 15.37
C VAL A 205 -3.01 0.75 14.89
N LEU A 206 -3.81 0.30 13.92
CA LEU A 206 -4.93 1.07 13.40
C LEU A 206 -6.04 1.24 14.46
N HIS A 207 -6.30 0.21 15.27
CA HIS A 207 -7.22 0.30 16.39
C HIS A 207 -6.78 1.40 17.38
N ASP A 208 -5.50 1.44 17.76
CA ASP A 208 -5.02 2.46 18.69
C ASP A 208 -5.04 3.88 18.11
N GLU A 209 -4.83 4.00 16.79
CA GLU A 209 -4.97 5.26 16.06
C GLU A 209 -6.42 5.78 16.08
N GLU A 210 -7.40 4.88 15.98
CA GLU A 210 -8.83 5.23 15.95
C GLU A 210 -9.43 5.58 17.32
N ASN A 211 -8.91 4.96 18.39
CA ASN A 211 -9.56 4.94 19.70
C ASN A 211 -8.90 5.82 20.78
N TYR A 212 -7.59 6.09 20.73
CA TYR A 212 -6.90 6.91 21.75
C TYR A 212 -7.05 8.42 21.48
N VAL A 213 -8.25 8.97 21.65
CA VAL A 213 -8.54 10.40 21.47
C VAL A 213 -8.39 11.16 22.79
N THR A 214 -7.65 12.28 22.77
CA THR A 214 -7.58 13.20 23.92
C THR A 214 -8.58 14.33 23.72
N TYR A 215 -9.60 14.39 24.57
CA TYR A 215 -10.61 15.46 24.54
C TYR A 215 -10.23 16.61 25.46
N LEU A 216 -10.35 17.83 24.95
CA LEU A 216 -10.06 19.08 25.64
C LEU A 216 -11.34 19.85 25.94
N ASN A 217 -11.27 20.67 27.00
CA ASN A 217 -12.23 21.72 27.30
C ASN A 217 -11.73 23.09 26.78
N GLU A 218 -12.62 24.09 26.76
CA GLU A 218 -12.34 25.45 26.27
C GLU A 218 -11.15 26.12 26.99
N ASP A 219 -10.96 25.85 28.28
CA ASP A 219 -9.86 26.40 29.10
C ASP A 219 -8.50 25.73 28.83
N GLN A 220 -8.45 24.70 27.99
CA GLN A 220 -7.25 23.92 27.69
C GLN A 220 -6.64 24.20 26.31
N LEU A 221 -7.12 25.23 25.60
CA LEU A 221 -6.77 25.53 24.21
C LEU A 221 -5.55 26.46 24.03
N GLY A 222 -4.86 26.80 25.12
CA GLY A 222 -3.79 27.79 25.10
C GLY A 222 -2.69 27.49 24.07
N GLY A 223 -2.35 28.51 23.28
CA GLY A 223 -1.30 28.45 22.26
C GLY A 223 -1.72 27.85 20.92
N LEU A 224 -2.85 27.16 20.84
CA LEU A 224 -3.34 26.58 19.59
C LEU A 224 -3.93 27.66 18.68
N SER A 225 -3.74 27.54 17.37
CA SER A 225 -4.33 28.46 16.39
C SER A 225 -5.83 28.21 16.19
N ASP A 226 -6.57 29.27 15.84
CA ASP A 226 -8.03 29.20 15.65
C ASP A 226 -8.45 28.12 14.64
N ALA A 227 -7.68 27.96 13.56
CA ALA A 227 -7.92 26.92 12.55
C ALA A 227 -7.82 25.51 13.15
N PHE A 228 -6.81 25.27 14.00
CA PHE A 228 -6.66 23.99 14.69
C PHE A 228 -7.81 23.74 15.67
N ILE A 229 -8.19 24.76 16.45
CA ILE A 229 -9.30 24.70 17.41
C ILE A 229 -10.61 24.35 16.70
N LYS A 230 -10.95 25.02 15.59
CA LYS A 230 -12.16 24.74 14.81
C LYS A 230 -12.19 23.31 14.28
N SER A 231 -11.06 22.82 13.78
CA SER A 231 -10.98 21.44 13.29
C SER A 231 -11.13 20.43 14.43
N ALA A 232 -10.44 20.63 15.55
CA ALA A 232 -10.56 19.76 16.72
C ALA A 232 -12.00 19.74 17.27
N ALA A 233 -12.70 20.87 17.27
CA ALA A 233 -14.11 20.96 17.64
C ALA A 233 -15.00 20.12 16.70
N LYS A 234 -14.81 20.28 15.38
CA LYS A 234 -15.54 19.49 14.39
C LYS A 234 -15.32 18.00 14.57
N ILE A 235 -14.07 17.57 14.76
CA ILE A 235 -13.74 16.15 14.98
C ILE A 235 -14.42 15.62 16.25
N ALA A 236 -14.46 16.41 17.33
CA ALA A 236 -15.16 16.03 18.55
C ALA A 236 -16.67 15.86 18.30
N THR A 237 -17.31 16.79 17.60
CA THR A 237 -18.72 16.69 17.20
C THR A 237 -18.98 15.45 16.34
N ASP A 238 -18.14 15.18 15.34
CA ASP A 238 -18.26 14.00 14.47
C ASP A 238 -18.11 12.68 15.27
N LYS A 239 -17.40 12.72 16.41
CA LYS A 239 -17.25 11.61 17.36
C LYS A 239 -18.30 11.59 18.49
N GLY A 240 -19.31 12.47 18.43
CA GLY A 240 -20.40 12.51 19.42
C GLY A 240 -20.07 13.25 20.72
N GLU A 241 -18.96 14.00 20.76
CA GLU A 241 -18.46 14.74 21.93
C GLU A 241 -18.63 16.25 21.73
N GLU A 242 -19.88 16.68 21.51
CA GLU A 242 -20.23 18.08 21.26
C GLU A 242 -19.79 18.99 22.43
N GLY A 243 -19.23 20.17 22.09
CA GLY A 243 -18.71 21.12 23.07
C GLY A 243 -17.29 20.84 23.57
N LYS A 244 -16.65 19.76 23.10
CA LYS A 244 -15.24 19.45 23.34
C LYS A 244 -14.38 19.66 22.09
N TYR A 245 -13.08 19.43 22.23
CA TYR A 245 -12.11 19.49 21.14
C TYR A 245 -11.29 18.20 21.13
N ALA A 246 -11.23 17.50 20.00
CA ALA A 246 -10.60 16.19 19.88
C ALA A 246 -9.20 16.29 19.28
N ILE A 247 -8.21 15.81 20.04
CA ILE A 247 -6.86 15.54 19.54
C ILE A 247 -6.79 14.05 19.22
N THR A 248 -6.78 13.72 17.92
CA THR A 248 -6.76 12.33 17.45
C THR A 248 -5.34 11.77 17.50
N ASN A 249 -5.23 10.44 17.53
CA ASN A 249 -3.95 9.75 17.60
C ASN A 249 -3.25 9.63 16.22
N THR A 250 -3.33 10.69 15.43
CA THR A 250 -2.77 10.81 14.08
C THR A 250 -1.64 11.83 14.10
N ARG A 251 -0.67 11.69 13.19
CA ARG A 251 0.46 12.64 13.13
C ARG A 251 -0.03 14.08 12.91
N SER A 252 -1.01 14.27 12.03
CA SER A 252 -1.53 15.59 11.67
C SER A 252 -2.32 16.30 12.78
N SER A 253 -2.77 15.58 13.81
CA SER A 253 -3.37 16.16 15.00
C SER A 253 -2.36 16.31 16.14
N MET A 254 -1.54 15.27 16.38
CA MET A 254 -0.54 15.25 17.45
C MET A 254 0.57 16.28 17.25
N ASP A 255 1.15 16.38 16.05
CA ASP A 255 2.32 17.22 15.77
C ASP A 255 2.06 18.72 16.07
N PRO A 256 1.02 19.37 15.50
CA PRO A 256 0.71 20.75 15.85
C PRO A 256 0.32 20.92 17.33
N PHE A 257 -0.37 19.95 17.93
CA PHE A 257 -0.71 20.03 19.35
C PHE A 257 0.55 20.04 20.24
N LEU A 258 1.50 19.14 20.01
CA LEU A 258 2.77 19.11 20.75
C LEU A 258 3.66 20.33 20.49
N THR A 259 3.51 20.97 19.33
CA THR A 259 4.28 22.16 18.96
C THR A 259 3.76 23.42 19.65
N TYR A 260 2.44 23.58 19.79
CA TYR A 260 1.86 24.86 20.21
C TYR A 260 1.11 24.85 21.54
N SER A 261 0.59 23.71 22.00
CA SER A 261 -0.19 23.65 23.24
C SER A 261 0.63 24.13 24.43
N THR A 262 0.13 25.11 25.18
CA THR A 262 0.79 25.59 26.40
C THR A 262 0.60 24.65 27.58
N ASN A 263 -0.30 23.66 27.49
CA ASN A 263 -0.56 22.72 28.57
C ASN A 263 0.40 21.52 28.50
N ARG A 264 1.43 21.54 29.34
CA ARG A 264 2.49 20.51 29.36
C ARG A 264 1.99 19.11 29.69
N GLU A 265 1.05 18.97 30.63
CA GLU A 265 0.53 17.64 31.00
C GLU A 265 -0.29 17.04 29.86
N LEU A 266 -1.07 17.86 29.14
CA LEU A 266 -1.76 17.39 27.95
C LEU A 266 -0.78 17.05 26.82
N ARG A 267 0.30 17.82 26.62
CA ARG A 267 1.35 17.43 25.66
C ARG A 267 1.95 16.07 26.01
N LYS A 268 2.22 15.81 27.30
CA LYS A 268 2.69 14.51 27.75
C LYS A 268 1.69 13.40 27.44
N GLN A 269 0.40 13.59 27.75
CA GLN A 269 -0.65 12.62 27.45
C GLN A 269 -0.74 12.31 25.95
N VAL A 270 -0.80 13.34 25.10
CA VAL A 270 -0.90 13.18 23.64
C VAL A 270 0.37 12.52 23.07
N TRP A 271 1.55 12.88 23.57
CA TRP A 271 2.80 12.25 23.18
C TRP A 271 2.80 10.76 23.55
N THR A 272 2.41 10.41 24.77
CA THR A 272 2.35 9.02 25.23
C THR A 272 1.37 8.21 24.38
N ASN A 273 0.16 8.69 24.15
CA ASN A 273 -0.82 7.99 23.31
C ASN A 273 -0.28 7.68 21.90
N TYR A 274 0.50 8.59 21.31
CA TYR A 274 1.02 8.43 19.96
C TYR A 274 2.23 7.51 19.85
N TYR A 275 3.17 7.64 20.78
CA TYR A 275 4.40 6.85 20.77
C TYR A 275 4.24 5.46 21.40
N SER A 276 3.13 5.19 22.10
CA SER A 276 2.78 3.88 22.68
C SER A 276 1.74 3.10 21.85
N ARG A 277 1.48 3.46 20.59
CA ARG A 277 0.56 2.68 19.73
C ARG A 277 1.05 1.25 19.56
N GLY A 278 0.21 0.28 19.93
CA GLY A 278 0.54 -1.13 20.00
C GLY A 278 1.46 -1.51 21.17
N ASP A 279 1.63 -0.65 22.18
CA ASP A 279 2.49 -0.87 23.36
C ASP A 279 1.77 -0.42 24.64
N ASN A 280 0.52 -0.85 24.80
CA ASN A 280 -0.38 -0.44 25.89
C ASN A 280 -0.64 -1.55 26.92
N GLY A 281 -0.13 -2.77 26.71
CA GLY A 281 -0.37 -3.92 27.59
C GLY A 281 -1.83 -4.39 27.63
N ASP A 282 -2.63 -4.00 26.63
CA ASP A 282 -4.03 -4.38 26.45
C ASP A 282 -4.18 -5.48 25.36
N GLU A 283 -5.41 -5.72 24.88
CA GLU A 283 -5.66 -6.74 23.86
C GLU A 283 -5.06 -6.40 22.47
N TYR A 284 -4.68 -5.13 22.25
CA TYR A 284 -4.08 -4.62 21.01
C TYR A 284 -2.56 -4.44 21.14
N ASP A 285 -1.95 -4.94 22.22
CA ASP A 285 -0.51 -4.93 22.40
C ASP A 285 0.23 -5.77 21.33
N ASN A 286 1.34 -5.24 20.82
CA ASN A 286 2.14 -5.83 19.76
C ASN A 286 3.49 -6.40 20.25
N ASN A 287 3.84 -6.31 21.54
CA ASN A 287 5.14 -6.77 22.03
C ASN A 287 5.36 -8.27 21.79
N GLU A 288 4.39 -9.11 22.17
CA GLU A 288 4.46 -10.56 21.94
C GLU A 288 4.41 -10.91 20.44
N ILE A 289 3.61 -10.16 19.68
CA ILE A 289 3.50 -10.34 18.22
C ILE A 289 4.84 -10.06 17.54
N ILE A 290 5.53 -8.98 17.91
CA ILE A 290 6.86 -8.64 17.40
C ILE A 290 7.85 -9.75 17.74
N ALA A 291 7.86 -10.23 18.99
CA ALA A 291 8.77 -11.29 19.43
C ALA A 291 8.59 -12.57 18.61
N GLU A 292 7.34 -13.00 18.38
CA GLU A 292 7.05 -14.18 17.57
C GLU A 292 7.40 -13.98 16.09
N ILE A 293 7.11 -12.79 15.52
CA ILE A 293 7.55 -12.42 14.17
C ILE A 293 9.07 -12.56 14.03
N LEU A 294 9.85 -12.05 14.99
CA LEU A 294 11.31 -12.10 14.94
C LEU A 294 11.83 -13.54 15.03
N LYS A 295 11.23 -14.37 15.89
CA LYS A 295 11.55 -15.79 16.02
C LYS A 295 11.28 -16.54 14.72
N LEU A 296 10.08 -16.38 14.14
CA LEU A 296 9.70 -17.00 12.88
C LEU A 296 10.55 -16.50 11.71
N ARG A 297 10.87 -15.20 11.64
CA ARG A 297 11.79 -14.65 10.64
C ARG A 297 13.17 -15.28 10.71
N LYS A 298 13.71 -15.48 11.92
CA LYS A 298 15.01 -16.13 12.13
C LYS A 298 14.97 -17.59 11.71
N GLU A 299 13.96 -18.34 12.11
CA GLU A 299 13.79 -19.74 11.71
C GLU A 299 13.69 -19.85 10.18
N ARG A 300 12.85 -19.04 9.55
CA ARG A 300 12.60 -19.04 8.11
C ARG A 300 13.88 -18.88 7.29
N VAL A 301 14.71 -17.89 7.63
CA VAL A 301 15.95 -17.62 6.89
C VAL A 301 17.05 -18.63 7.25
N GLY A 302 17.00 -19.21 8.45
CA GLY A 302 17.85 -20.35 8.84
C GLY A 302 17.59 -21.59 7.97
N LEU A 303 16.33 -21.85 7.59
CA LEU A 303 16.01 -22.93 6.63
C LEU A 303 16.73 -22.73 5.29
N LEU A 304 16.86 -21.47 4.87
CA LEU A 304 17.54 -21.06 3.63
C LEU A 304 19.07 -20.97 3.77
N GLY A 305 19.62 -21.19 4.97
CA GLY A 305 21.06 -21.18 5.23
C GLY A 305 21.67 -19.81 5.59
N TYR A 306 20.86 -18.83 6.00
CA TYR A 306 21.34 -17.53 6.47
C TYR A 306 21.34 -17.45 8.00
N ASP A 307 22.32 -16.73 8.56
CA ASP A 307 22.46 -16.60 10.02
C ASP A 307 21.39 -15.66 10.61
N ASN A 308 20.97 -14.67 9.84
CA ASN A 308 19.97 -13.69 10.25
C ASN A 308 19.15 -13.14 9.07
N TYR A 309 18.06 -12.45 9.43
CA TYR A 309 17.12 -11.92 8.44
C TYR A 309 17.71 -10.79 7.59
N ALA A 310 18.63 -10.00 8.13
CA ALA A 310 19.21 -8.86 7.43
C ALA A 310 20.12 -9.32 6.29
N GLU A 311 20.94 -10.35 6.51
CA GLU A 311 21.73 -11.00 5.45
C GLU A 311 20.84 -11.47 4.32
N TRP A 312 19.77 -12.20 4.65
CA TRP A 312 18.82 -12.67 3.65
C TRP A 312 18.18 -11.50 2.89
N ARG A 313 17.72 -10.46 3.60
CA ARG A 313 16.95 -9.34 3.02
C ARG A 313 17.79 -8.40 2.16
N LEU A 314 19.11 -8.34 2.37
CA LEU A 314 19.98 -7.37 1.68
C LEU A 314 20.63 -7.88 0.39
N GLN A 315 20.50 -9.18 0.08
CA GLN A 315 21.13 -9.81 -1.10
C GLN A 315 20.81 -9.09 -2.42
N ASP A 316 19.55 -8.71 -2.60
CA ASP A 316 19.02 -8.02 -3.79
C ASP A 316 18.94 -6.49 -3.60
N ARG A 317 19.48 -5.95 -2.50
CA ARG A 317 19.52 -4.52 -2.20
C ARG A 317 20.87 -3.91 -2.55
N MET A 318 20.92 -2.57 -2.62
CA MET A 318 22.14 -1.83 -2.97
C MET A 318 23.23 -1.95 -1.89
N ALA A 319 22.83 -2.02 -0.61
CA ALA A 319 23.78 -2.18 0.49
C ALA A 319 24.48 -3.55 0.52
N LYS A 320 23.87 -4.58 -0.08
CA LYS A 320 24.35 -5.98 -0.16
C LYS A 320 24.46 -6.72 1.16
N THR A 321 25.04 -6.11 2.19
CA THR A 321 25.28 -6.75 3.49
C THR A 321 24.85 -5.85 4.65
N PRO A 322 24.53 -6.43 5.83
CA PRO A 322 24.18 -5.66 7.02
C PRO A 322 25.29 -4.71 7.48
N GLU A 323 26.55 -5.07 7.30
CA GLU A 323 27.72 -4.28 7.68
C GLU A 323 27.78 -2.97 6.88
N ASN A 324 27.60 -3.05 5.55
CA ASN A 324 27.59 -1.85 4.72
C ASN A 324 26.45 -0.88 5.09
N ALA A 325 25.27 -1.43 5.42
CA ALA A 325 24.14 -0.62 5.88
C ALA A 325 24.45 0.04 7.23
N MET A 326 25.01 -0.71 8.18
CA MET A 326 25.38 -0.21 9.50
C MET A 326 26.49 0.83 9.42
N ASP A 327 27.51 0.60 8.59
CA ASP A 327 28.61 1.54 8.37
C ASP A 327 28.12 2.88 7.85
N LEU A 328 27.15 2.89 6.93
CA LEU A 328 26.53 4.11 6.45
C LEU A 328 25.79 4.85 7.59
N MET A 329 24.97 4.14 8.36
CA MET A 329 24.22 4.73 9.47
C MET A 329 25.16 5.29 10.56
N LEU A 330 26.19 4.53 10.94
CA LEU A 330 27.15 4.91 11.98
C LEU A 330 28.11 6.02 11.54
N LYS A 331 28.30 6.27 10.24
CA LYS A 331 29.03 7.45 9.76
C LYS A 331 28.29 8.76 10.08
N VAL A 332 26.96 8.74 10.06
CA VAL A 332 26.12 9.93 10.32
C VAL A 332 25.77 10.05 11.81
N TRP A 333 25.66 8.92 12.52
CA TRP A 333 25.17 8.85 13.89
C TRP A 333 25.88 9.78 14.89
N PRO A 334 27.22 9.83 14.99
CA PRO A 334 27.90 10.71 15.94
C PRO A 334 27.59 12.19 15.72
N ALA A 335 27.52 12.63 14.46
CA ALA A 335 27.19 14.00 14.10
C ALA A 335 25.73 14.33 14.43
N ALA A 336 24.80 13.41 14.14
CA ALA A 336 23.40 13.56 14.50
C ALA A 336 23.19 13.68 16.02
N VAL A 337 23.83 12.81 16.81
CA VAL A 337 23.74 12.85 18.29
C VAL A 337 24.38 14.13 18.85
N ALA A 338 25.52 14.56 18.31
CA ALA A 338 26.15 15.81 18.70
C ALA A 338 25.21 17.00 18.44
N ARG A 339 24.54 17.01 17.28
CA ARG A 339 23.59 18.06 16.92
C ARG A 339 22.38 18.10 17.85
N VAL A 340 21.80 16.95 18.19
CA VAL A 340 20.67 16.88 19.14
C VAL A 340 21.07 17.40 20.51
N LYS A 341 22.29 17.16 20.99
CA LYS A 341 22.77 17.73 22.26
C LYS A 341 22.81 19.26 22.25
N GLU A 342 23.24 19.86 21.15
CA GLU A 342 23.20 21.32 20.98
C GLU A 342 21.76 21.83 20.97
N GLU A 343 20.87 21.17 20.23
CA GLU A 343 19.47 21.58 20.11
C GLU A 343 18.71 21.48 21.43
N VAL A 344 18.90 20.40 22.20
CA VAL A 344 18.32 20.28 23.54
C VAL A 344 18.89 21.31 24.51
N ALA A 345 20.17 21.67 24.38
CA ALA A 345 20.76 22.74 25.20
C ALA A 345 20.15 24.12 24.85
N ASP A 346 19.95 24.42 23.56
CA ASP A 346 19.25 25.63 23.11
C ASP A 346 17.81 25.67 23.66
N MET A 347 17.08 24.54 23.61
CA MET A 347 15.73 24.41 24.19
C MET A 347 15.72 24.63 25.69
N GLN A 348 16.65 24.03 26.42
CA GLN A 348 16.76 24.17 27.87
C GLN A 348 17.06 25.62 28.26
N ALA A 349 17.89 26.33 27.50
CA ALA A 349 18.18 27.74 27.73
C ALA A 349 16.91 28.61 27.60
N VAL A 350 16.07 28.34 26.59
CA VAL A 350 14.78 29.02 26.42
C VAL A 350 13.82 28.70 27.56
N ALA A 351 13.71 27.42 27.98
CA ALA A 351 12.88 27.04 29.12
C ALA A 351 13.28 27.74 30.42
N ASN A 352 14.59 27.87 30.66
CA ASN A 352 15.12 28.57 31.84
C ASN A 352 14.80 30.07 31.82
N GLU A 353 14.93 30.73 30.67
CA GLU A 353 14.62 32.15 30.50
C GLU A 353 13.13 32.46 30.73
N LEU A 354 12.25 31.57 30.31
CA LEU A 354 10.80 31.68 30.55
C LEU A 354 10.41 31.38 32.01
N GLY A 355 11.32 30.83 32.81
CA GLY A 355 11.05 30.46 34.20
C GLY A 355 10.21 29.20 34.34
N ASP A 356 10.19 28.33 33.33
CA ASP A 356 9.35 27.12 33.32
C ASP A 356 9.84 26.06 34.34
N ASN A 357 11.09 26.15 34.80
CA ASN A 357 11.70 25.28 35.83
C ASN A 357 11.57 23.77 35.54
N ILE A 358 11.76 23.38 34.27
CA ILE A 358 11.71 21.98 33.83
C ILE A 358 13.07 21.49 33.31
N THR A 359 13.22 20.17 33.22
CA THR A 359 14.16 19.54 32.29
C THR A 359 13.40 19.18 31.01
N ILE A 360 13.99 19.44 29.84
CA ILE A 360 13.37 19.08 28.56
C ILE A 360 13.17 17.56 28.48
N GLU A 361 11.91 17.15 28.29
CA GLU A 361 11.48 15.77 28.07
C GLU A 361 10.98 15.57 26.63
N PRO A 362 10.77 14.33 26.15
CA PRO A 362 10.33 14.08 24.77
C PRO A 362 9.07 14.84 24.33
N TRP A 363 8.10 15.01 25.23
CA TRP A 363 6.85 15.76 24.98
C TRP A 363 7.03 17.29 25.01
N ASP A 364 8.21 17.77 25.40
CA ASP A 364 8.58 19.18 25.38
C ASP A 364 9.37 19.57 24.11
N TYR A 365 9.94 18.58 23.40
CA TYR A 365 10.90 18.81 22.30
C TYR A 365 10.35 19.76 21.22
N ARG A 366 9.16 19.46 20.66
CA ARG A 366 8.55 20.28 19.60
C ARG A 366 8.21 21.69 20.08
N TYR A 367 7.63 21.79 21.28
CA TYR A 367 7.25 23.05 21.88
C TYR A 367 8.43 24.01 22.05
N TYR A 368 9.56 23.54 22.60
CA TYR A 368 10.74 24.39 22.76
C TYR A 368 11.56 24.54 21.48
N ALA A 369 11.55 23.56 20.56
CA ALA A 369 12.16 23.71 19.25
C ALA A 369 11.56 24.90 18.49
N GLU A 370 10.23 25.07 18.53
CA GLU A 370 9.57 26.20 17.88
C GLU A 370 9.88 27.54 18.55
N LYS A 371 9.98 27.57 19.89
CA LYS A 371 10.43 28.78 20.59
C LYS A 371 11.87 29.15 20.27
N VAL A 372 12.76 28.16 20.17
CA VAL A 372 14.15 28.36 19.73
C VAL A 372 14.17 28.90 18.31
N ARG A 373 13.36 28.33 17.39
CA ARG A 373 13.25 28.80 16.01
C ARG A 373 12.83 30.26 15.96
N LYS A 374 11.76 30.63 16.66
CA LYS A 374 11.27 32.00 16.75
C LYS A 374 12.33 32.94 17.33
N LYS A 375 12.97 32.58 18.43
CA LYS A 375 14.01 33.40 19.06
C LYS A 375 15.25 33.60 18.18
N LYS A 376 15.68 32.55 17.47
CA LYS A 376 16.94 32.54 16.72
C LYS A 376 16.83 33.12 15.31
N TYR A 377 15.67 32.96 14.69
CA TYR A 377 15.47 33.29 13.27
C TYR A 377 14.35 34.29 13.03
N ASP A 378 13.61 34.71 14.07
CA ASP A 378 12.38 35.50 13.93
C ASP A 378 11.40 34.85 12.94
N LEU A 379 11.30 33.50 13.03
CA LEU A 379 10.52 32.66 12.14
C LEU A 379 9.53 31.84 12.95
N ASP A 380 8.25 32.02 12.64
CA ASP A 380 7.13 31.28 13.22
C ASP A 380 6.53 30.33 12.18
N SER A 381 6.49 29.04 12.50
CA SER A 381 6.00 28.02 11.59
C SER A 381 4.49 28.16 11.31
N ASP A 382 3.69 28.74 12.21
CA ASP A 382 2.26 28.98 11.99
C ASP A 382 2.02 30.17 11.04
N GLU A 383 2.94 31.15 11.01
CA GLU A 383 2.93 32.23 10.01
C GLU A 383 3.27 31.69 8.62
N VAL A 384 4.30 30.85 8.49
CA VAL A 384 4.67 30.21 7.22
C VAL A 384 3.51 29.37 6.66
N LYS A 385 2.82 28.63 7.53
CA LYS A 385 1.66 27.79 7.16
C LYS A 385 0.57 28.56 6.42
N GLN A 386 0.38 29.86 6.68
CA GLN A 386 -0.62 30.68 5.98
C GLN A 386 -0.36 30.81 4.47
N TYR A 387 0.87 30.56 4.03
CA TYR A 387 1.28 30.59 2.62
C TYR A 387 1.23 29.22 1.94
N LEU A 388 0.97 28.15 2.69
CA LEU A 388 1.02 26.76 2.24
C LEU A 388 -0.40 26.21 2.05
N GLN A 389 -1.10 26.73 1.04
CA GLN A 389 -2.43 26.27 0.65
C GLN A 389 -2.33 25.05 -0.27
N LEU A 390 -3.09 23.98 0.02
CA LEU A 390 -2.99 22.71 -0.70
C LEU A 390 -3.24 22.84 -2.21
N ASP A 391 -4.21 23.67 -2.62
CA ASP A 391 -4.50 23.92 -4.03
C ASP A 391 -3.32 24.63 -4.73
N LYS A 392 -2.70 25.62 -4.08
CA LYS A 392 -1.52 26.32 -4.60
C LYS A 392 -0.28 25.44 -4.64
N LEU A 393 -0.13 24.53 -3.67
CA LEU A 393 0.92 23.52 -3.70
C LEU A 393 0.69 22.53 -4.85
N THR A 394 -0.56 22.15 -5.11
CA THR A 394 -0.94 21.31 -6.26
C THR A 394 -0.60 22.00 -7.58
N ASP A 395 -0.94 23.28 -7.72
CA ASP A 395 -0.56 24.09 -8.89
C ASP A 395 0.98 24.15 -9.05
N ALA A 396 1.72 24.30 -7.95
CA ALA A 396 3.18 24.33 -7.97
C ALA A 396 3.81 22.99 -8.40
N MET A 397 3.26 21.86 -7.94
CA MET A 397 3.68 20.53 -8.36
C MET A 397 3.47 20.34 -9.87
N PHE A 398 2.31 20.73 -10.38
CA PHE A 398 2.03 20.68 -11.82
C PHE A 398 2.95 21.58 -12.63
N PHE A 399 3.25 22.78 -12.12
CA PHE A 399 4.22 23.66 -12.74
C PHE A 399 5.60 22.99 -12.83
N VAL A 400 6.13 22.46 -11.72
CA VAL A 400 7.44 21.80 -11.68
C VAL A 400 7.49 20.59 -12.61
N ALA A 401 6.49 19.71 -12.58
CA ALA A 401 6.42 18.57 -13.50
C ALA A 401 6.28 19.01 -14.95
N GLY A 402 5.60 20.13 -15.20
CA GLY A 402 5.53 20.74 -16.51
C GLY A 402 6.87 21.28 -17.01
N GLU A 403 7.71 21.84 -16.15
CA GLU A 403 9.02 22.38 -16.53
C GLU A 403 10.09 21.29 -16.67
N LEU A 404 10.04 20.26 -15.81
CA LEU A 404 11.05 19.20 -15.79
C LEU A 404 10.73 18.01 -16.71
N PHE A 405 9.46 17.66 -16.83
CA PHE A 405 9.02 16.42 -17.49
C PHE A 405 8.05 16.66 -18.65
N ASN A 406 7.79 17.92 -19.01
CA ASN A 406 6.88 18.31 -20.08
C ASN A 406 5.42 17.86 -19.88
N TYR A 407 4.97 17.69 -18.64
CA TYR A 407 3.61 17.24 -18.34
C TYR A 407 2.61 18.38 -18.17
N LYS A 408 1.38 18.14 -18.59
CA LYS A 408 0.22 19.00 -18.37
C LYS A 408 -0.84 18.23 -17.62
N PHE A 409 -1.30 18.83 -16.52
CA PHE A 409 -2.36 18.30 -15.67
C PHE A 409 -3.65 19.07 -15.95
N THR A 410 -4.72 18.37 -16.31
CA THR A 410 -6.04 18.96 -16.56
C THR A 410 -7.04 18.30 -15.63
N PRO A 411 -7.80 19.06 -14.80
CA PRO A 411 -8.81 18.47 -13.92
C PRO A 411 -9.83 17.67 -14.73
N VAL A 412 -10.10 16.45 -14.27
CA VAL A 412 -11.18 15.61 -14.81
C VAL A 412 -12.49 16.04 -14.16
N GLU A 413 -13.56 16.12 -14.94
CA GLU A 413 -14.88 16.51 -14.44
C GLU A 413 -15.41 15.49 -13.43
N ASP A 414 -15.90 15.97 -12.28
CA ASP A 414 -16.43 15.12 -11.21
C ASP A 414 -17.51 14.16 -11.76
N GLY A 415 -17.41 12.88 -11.39
CA GLY A 415 -18.34 11.84 -11.83
C GLY A 415 -18.07 11.22 -13.20
N THR A 416 -17.08 11.71 -13.96
CA THR A 416 -16.68 11.09 -15.24
C THR A 416 -15.69 9.93 -15.07
N VAL A 417 -14.91 9.94 -13.99
CA VAL A 417 -14.04 8.85 -13.56
C VAL A 417 -14.44 8.40 -12.15
N PRO A 418 -14.59 7.08 -11.91
CA PRO A 418 -14.90 6.58 -10.57
C PRO A 418 -13.82 6.89 -9.54
N VAL A 419 -14.25 7.20 -8.33
CA VAL A 419 -13.38 7.40 -7.17
C VAL A 419 -13.88 6.60 -5.98
N PHE A 420 -12.97 6.20 -5.09
CA PHE A 420 -13.27 5.39 -3.91
C PHE A 420 -13.71 6.23 -2.68
N TYR A 421 -13.58 7.55 -2.76
CA TYR A 421 -14.00 8.47 -1.71
C TYR A 421 -14.33 9.84 -2.30
N GLU A 422 -15.29 10.56 -1.73
CA GLU A 422 -15.84 11.80 -2.30
C GLU A 422 -14.82 12.94 -2.42
N ASP A 423 -13.82 12.96 -1.53
CA ASP A 423 -12.76 13.98 -1.53
C ASP A 423 -11.66 13.71 -2.55
N VAL A 424 -11.68 12.56 -3.24
CA VAL A 424 -10.67 12.21 -4.24
C VAL A 424 -10.90 13.04 -5.49
N LYS A 425 -9.86 13.76 -5.91
CA LYS A 425 -9.86 14.53 -7.16
C LYS A 425 -8.93 13.88 -8.18
N VAL A 426 -9.25 14.03 -9.47
CA VAL A 426 -8.53 13.35 -10.56
C VAL A 426 -8.09 14.38 -11.60
N TRP A 427 -6.87 14.21 -12.10
CA TRP A 427 -6.32 14.99 -13.19
C TRP A 427 -5.87 14.06 -14.31
N GLU A 428 -6.19 14.44 -15.54
CA GLU A 428 -5.60 13.87 -16.73
C GLU A 428 -4.19 14.44 -16.92
N VAL A 429 -3.24 13.56 -17.16
CA VAL A 429 -1.84 13.91 -17.44
C VAL A 429 -1.55 13.67 -18.91
N THR A 430 -1.06 14.70 -19.59
CA THR A 430 -0.67 14.66 -21.02
C THR A 430 0.72 15.22 -21.21
N ASP A 431 1.43 14.78 -22.24
CA ASP A 431 2.61 15.49 -22.74
C ASP A 431 2.17 16.83 -23.35
N LYS A 432 2.83 17.93 -22.97
CA LYS A 432 2.48 19.29 -23.40
C LYS A 432 2.60 19.50 -24.91
N ASP A 433 3.57 18.87 -25.55
CA ASP A 433 3.92 19.14 -26.95
C ASP A 433 3.12 18.25 -27.91
N SER A 434 3.12 16.94 -27.64
CA SER A 434 2.48 15.96 -28.50
C SER A 434 1.00 15.75 -28.17
N GLY A 435 0.55 16.19 -26.98
CA GLY A 435 -0.77 15.87 -26.45
C GLY A 435 -0.96 14.37 -26.16
N LYS A 436 0.13 13.59 -26.08
CA LYS A 436 0.05 12.15 -25.79
C LYS A 436 -0.49 11.99 -24.38
N HIS A 437 -1.51 11.15 -24.23
CA HIS A 437 -2.04 10.81 -22.92
C HIS A 437 -1.00 9.96 -22.14
N ILE A 438 -0.66 10.42 -20.93
CA ILE A 438 0.31 9.77 -20.05
C ILE A 438 -0.42 8.94 -18.99
N GLY A 439 -1.54 9.45 -18.47
CA GLY A 439 -2.27 8.76 -17.41
C GLY A 439 -3.27 9.61 -16.65
N LEU A 440 -3.74 9.06 -15.53
CA LEU A 440 -4.54 9.75 -14.52
C LEU A 440 -3.79 9.81 -13.19
N TRP A 441 -3.86 10.99 -12.57
CA TRP A 441 -3.35 11.24 -11.23
C TRP A 441 -4.51 11.50 -10.27
N TYR A 442 -4.63 10.68 -9.24
CA TYR A 442 -5.67 10.77 -8.21
C TYR A 442 -5.07 11.38 -6.93
N LEU A 443 -5.76 12.34 -6.32
CA LEU A 443 -5.35 12.93 -5.04
C LEU A 443 -6.36 12.59 -3.96
N ASP A 444 -5.92 11.88 -2.92
CA ASP A 444 -6.66 11.62 -1.68
C ASP A 444 -5.95 12.29 -0.50
N PRO A 445 -6.21 13.58 -0.20
CA PRO A 445 -5.33 14.38 0.64
C PRO A 445 -5.66 14.30 2.14
N PHE A 446 -6.89 13.91 2.51
CA PHE A 446 -7.38 14.11 3.87
C PHE A 446 -7.32 12.85 4.74
N ALA A 447 -7.08 13.06 6.04
CA ALA A 447 -7.23 12.05 7.07
C ALA A 447 -8.71 11.74 7.33
N ARG A 448 -9.02 10.48 7.60
CA ARG A 448 -10.35 9.98 7.98
C ARG A 448 -10.23 8.63 8.67
N GLN A 449 -11.28 8.20 9.35
CA GLN A 449 -11.37 6.85 9.91
C GLN A 449 -11.23 5.80 8.79
N GLY A 450 -10.53 4.70 9.09
CA GLY A 450 -10.25 3.63 8.11
C GLY A 450 -9.15 3.95 7.09
N LYS A 451 -8.60 5.17 7.05
CA LYS A 451 -7.41 5.49 6.26
C LYS A 451 -6.17 5.34 7.12
N ARG A 452 -5.16 4.63 6.65
CA ARG A 452 -3.89 4.48 7.39
C ARG A 452 -3.15 5.82 7.51
N SER A 453 -2.44 6.03 8.62
CA SER A 453 -1.58 7.20 8.82
C SER A 453 -0.44 7.30 7.79
N GLY A 454 0.09 8.50 7.66
CA GLY A 454 1.27 8.81 6.85
C GLY A 454 0.91 9.36 5.47
N ALA A 455 1.80 9.15 4.51
CA ALA A 455 1.58 9.49 3.10
C ALA A 455 2.18 8.37 2.24
N TRP A 456 1.60 8.17 1.05
CA TRP A 456 2.08 7.16 0.10
C TRP A 456 1.57 7.43 -1.32
N ALA A 457 2.35 6.99 -2.30
CA ALA A 457 1.89 6.79 -3.67
C ALA A 457 1.38 5.34 -3.88
N THR A 458 0.32 5.18 -4.68
CA THR A 458 -0.17 3.87 -5.14
C THR A 458 -0.28 3.86 -6.65
N THR A 459 0.19 2.80 -7.30
CA THR A 459 -0.03 2.58 -8.74
C THR A 459 -1.14 1.55 -8.92
N TYR A 460 -2.23 1.93 -9.59
CA TYR A 460 -3.32 1.01 -9.96
C TYR A 460 -3.04 0.33 -11.31
N ARG A 461 -2.46 1.08 -12.26
CA ARG A 461 -1.94 0.54 -13.52
C ARG A 461 -0.59 1.16 -13.81
N SER A 462 0.41 0.30 -13.99
CA SER A 462 1.75 0.70 -14.40
C SER A 462 1.80 0.92 -15.91
N TYR A 463 2.73 1.77 -16.36
CA TYR A 463 3.13 1.80 -17.76
C TYR A 463 3.80 0.47 -18.11
N THR A 464 3.39 -0.12 -19.22
CA THR A 464 4.12 -1.22 -19.84
C THR A 464 4.02 -1.08 -21.35
N SER A 465 4.98 -1.66 -22.08
CA SER A 465 4.91 -1.89 -23.53
C SER A 465 4.91 -3.38 -23.87
N PHE A 466 4.88 -4.24 -22.86
CA PHE A 466 5.09 -5.68 -22.96
C PHE A 466 4.02 -6.39 -23.81
N GLU A 467 2.74 -6.03 -23.62
CA GLU A 467 1.60 -6.56 -24.37
C GLU A 467 0.83 -5.45 -25.11
N GLY A 468 1.49 -4.31 -25.31
CA GLY A 468 0.88 -3.06 -25.74
C GLY A 468 1.23 -1.93 -24.79
N GLU A 469 1.26 -0.70 -25.32
CA GLU A 469 1.45 0.49 -24.49
C GLU A 469 0.21 0.72 -23.61
N THR A 470 0.42 0.90 -22.31
CA THR A 470 -0.62 1.32 -21.37
C THR A 470 -0.29 2.69 -20.77
N ASN A 471 -1.32 3.50 -20.50
CA ASN A 471 -1.16 4.69 -19.66
C ASN A 471 -0.97 4.32 -18.17
N VAL A 472 -0.62 5.29 -17.33
CA VAL A 472 -0.45 5.12 -15.88
C VAL A 472 -1.70 5.55 -15.12
N LEU A 473 -2.13 4.77 -14.14
CA LEU A 473 -3.11 5.21 -13.14
C LEU A 473 -2.45 5.19 -11.77
N ALA A 474 -2.28 6.34 -11.14
CA ALA A 474 -1.60 6.44 -9.84
C ALA A 474 -2.27 7.45 -8.91
N SER A 475 -2.15 7.23 -7.60
CA SER A 475 -2.67 8.14 -6.58
C SER A 475 -1.60 8.63 -5.63
N ASN A 476 -1.75 9.88 -5.19
CA ASN A 476 -1.12 10.40 -3.99
C ASN A 476 -2.11 10.43 -2.83
N ASN A 477 -1.67 9.87 -1.70
CA ASN A 477 -2.48 9.74 -0.51
C ASN A 477 -1.77 10.45 0.64
N SER A 478 -2.48 11.33 1.33
CA SER A 478 -1.97 12.07 2.50
C SER A 478 -3.00 12.09 3.62
N ASN A 479 -2.62 12.59 4.79
CA ASN A 479 -3.46 12.61 5.99
C ASN A 479 -3.63 14.03 6.55
N PHE A 480 -3.85 15.00 5.66
CA PHE A 480 -4.08 16.38 6.06
C PHE A 480 -5.42 16.53 6.76
N VAL A 481 -5.49 17.49 7.68
CA VAL A 481 -6.72 17.81 8.38
C VAL A 481 -7.68 18.51 7.42
N LYS A 482 -8.88 17.96 7.24
CA LYS A 482 -9.91 18.58 6.42
C LYS A 482 -10.34 19.92 7.06
N PRO A 483 -10.34 21.03 6.31
CA PRO A 483 -10.70 22.34 6.85
C PRO A 483 -12.21 22.42 7.13
N ALA A 484 -12.61 23.44 7.89
CA ALA A 484 -14.03 23.78 8.00
C ALA A 484 -14.61 24.19 6.63
N PRO A 485 -15.92 24.00 6.40
CA PRO A 485 -16.55 24.41 5.14
C PRO A 485 -16.25 25.87 4.77
N GLY A 486 -15.71 26.08 3.56
CA GLY A 486 -15.37 27.41 3.05
C GLY A 486 -13.99 27.95 3.44
N GLU A 487 -13.21 27.22 4.25
CA GLU A 487 -11.83 27.59 4.59
C GLU A 487 -10.82 26.91 3.66
N ALA A 488 -9.66 27.55 3.45
CA ALA A 488 -8.56 26.98 2.69
C ALA A 488 -7.90 25.83 3.47
N VAL A 489 -7.41 24.81 2.75
CA VAL A 489 -6.60 23.74 3.34
C VAL A 489 -5.18 24.26 3.55
N LEU A 490 -4.83 24.58 4.79
CA LEU A 490 -3.47 25.00 5.15
C LEU A 490 -2.67 23.82 5.72
N VAL A 491 -1.50 23.56 5.15
CA VAL A 491 -0.62 22.46 5.57
C VAL A 491 0.68 22.98 6.18
N SER A 492 1.29 22.21 7.07
CA SER A 492 2.59 22.57 7.64
C SER A 492 3.70 22.51 6.58
N TRP A 493 4.88 23.06 6.87
CA TRP A 493 6.04 22.92 5.98
C TRP A 493 6.44 21.46 5.75
N ASP A 494 6.38 20.65 6.81
CA ASP A 494 6.67 19.22 6.74
C ASP A 494 5.62 18.50 5.87
N ASP A 495 4.34 18.82 6.04
CA ASP A 495 3.26 18.27 5.21
C ASP A 495 3.38 18.68 3.74
N ALA A 496 3.77 19.94 3.46
CA ALA A 496 4.05 20.39 2.09
C ALA A 496 5.23 19.64 1.47
N THR A 497 6.28 19.39 2.26
CA THR A 497 7.43 18.57 1.83
C THR A 497 7.01 17.12 1.57
N THR A 498 6.18 16.55 2.45
CA THR A 498 5.59 15.23 2.25
C THR A 498 4.71 15.19 1.01
N PHE A 499 3.94 16.23 0.72
CA PHE A 499 3.10 16.28 -0.47
C PHE A 499 3.92 16.18 -1.76
N PHE A 500 5.02 16.95 -1.85
CA PHE A 500 5.99 16.86 -2.94
C PHE A 500 6.83 15.56 -2.94
N HIS A 501 6.96 14.87 -1.80
CA HIS A 501 7.67 13.59 -1.72
C HIS A 501 6.88 12.48 -2.42
N GLU A 502 5.56 12.49 -2.25
CA GLU A 502 4.70 11.48 -2.85
C GLU A 502 4.47 11.72 -4.35
N PHE A 503 4.39 12.99 -4.77
CA PHE A 503 4.19 13.39 -6.16
C PHE A 503 5.44 13.17 -7.02
#